data_AF-A0A834YMR8-F1
#
_entry.id   AF-A0A834YMR8-F1
#
_cell.length_a   1.000
_cell.length_b   1.000
_cell.length_c   1.000
_cell.angle_alpha   90.00
_cell.angle_beta   90.00
_cell.angle_gamma   90.00
#
_symmetry.space_group_name_H-M   'P 1'
#
loop_
_entity.id
_entity.type
_entity.pdbx_description
1 polymer ?
#
loop_
_entity_poly.entity_id
_entity_poly.type
_entity_poly.pdbx_seq_one_letter_code
_entity_poly.pdbx_strand_id
1 'polypeptide(L)'
;MFFPLLLKQQIIQLDLSYSWAFGVRWSPSGNTLAYVGHNSMIYFVDDVGPSPSAQNVAFHDLPLPDVLFVSERLIIGVGFDCNPMVFAADERGIWNFVRFLDARKMAPLSSKYCSQFSEAFGKLYGQSKHGVSNDAVESSRPREGVHENCINCIVPLMKAENGTVKRFSTSG
;
A
#
# COMPACT_ATOMS: atom_id res chain seq x y z
N MET A 1 6.39 -14.58 18.06
CA MET A 1 7.43 -14.00 18.93
C MET A 1 6.69 -13.28 20.04
N PHE A 2 6.94 -13.65 21.29
CA PHE A 2 6.19 -13.17 22.46
C PHE A 2 6.99 -11.99 23.05
N PHE A 3 6.45 -10.77 23.02
CA PHE A 3 7.04 -9.66 23.76
C PHE A 3 6.52 -9.74 25.20
N PRO A 4 7.36 -10.08 26.20
CA PRO A 4 6.92 -9.95 27.58
C PRO A 4 6.74 -8.45 27.86
N LEU A 5 5.49 -8.01 27.95
CA LEU A 5 5.05 -6.67 28.36
C LEU A 5 5.42 -6.31 29.82
N LEU A 6 6.39 -6.99 30.42
CA LEU A 6 6.66 -6.93 31.86
C LEU A 6 7.41 -5.67 32.30
N LEU A 7 7.91 -4.85 31.38
CA LEU A 7 8.61 -3.62 31.70
C LEU A 7 7.83 -2.44 31.13
N LYS A 8 7.36 -1.53 32.01
CA LYS A 8 6.89 -0.18 31.65
C LYS A 8 8.05 0.72 31.19
N GLN A 9 9.01 0.17 30.45
CA GLN A 9 10.13 0.92 29.88
C GLN A 9 9.76 1.30 28.45
N GLN A 10 9.96 2.57 28.13
CA GLN A 10 9.87 3.07 26.77
C GLN A 10 10.94 2.39 25.91
N ILE A 11 10.51 1.70 24.86
CA ILE A 11 11.40 0.97 23.95
C ILE A 11 11.99 1.93 22.92
N ILE A 12 11.16 2.81 22.35
CA ILE A 12 11.58 3.82 21.39
C ILE A 12 10.59 4.99 21.36
N GLN A 13 11.09 6.20 21.09
CA GLN A 13 10.28 7.37 20.73
C GLN A 13 10.76 7.86 19.37
N LEU A 14 9.81 8.06 18.46
CA LEU A 14 10.06 8.36 17.06
C LEU A 14 9.38 9.68 16.71
N ASP A 15 10.17 10.75 16.67
CA ASP A 15 9.70 12.09 16.29
C ASP A 15 10.04 12.38 14.81
N LEU A 16 9.84 11.38 13.94
CA LEU A 16 10.23 11.46 12.52
C LEU A 16 9.09 11.96 11.62
N SER A 17 7.83 11.76 12.01
CA SER A 17 6.67 12.14 11.21
C SER A 17 6.03 13.43 11.72
N TYR A 18 5.90 14.43 10.85
CA TYR A 18 5.14 15.66 11.13
C TYR A 18 3.63 15.50 10.88
N SER A 19 3.11 14.27 10.87
CA SER A 19 1.70 13.95 10.61
C SER A 19 1.25 12.76 11.46
N TRP A 20 -0.04 12.46 11.46
CA TRP A 20 -0.56 11.26 12.14
C TRP A 20 0.02 9.99 11.53
N ALA A 21 0.38 9.06 12.41
CA ALA A 21 0.89 7.75 12.06
C ALA A 21 -0.23 6.70 12.09
N PHE A 22 -0.21 5.80 11.12
CA PHE A 22 -1.10 4.66 10.94
C PHE A 22 -0.27 3.42 10.63
N GLY A 23 -0.93 2.26 10.50
CA GLY A 23 -0.31 1.04 9.97
C GLY A 23 1.02 0.63 10.62
N VAL A 24 1.13 0.66 11.96
CA VAL A 24 2.38 0.28 12.64
C VAL A 24 2.56 -1.24 12.62
N ARG A 25 3.68 -1.74 12.07
CA ARG A 25 3.99 -3.17 11.94
C ARG A 25 5.46 -3.46 12.17
N TRP A 26 5.73 -4.59 12.83
CA TRP A 26 7.08 -5.15 12.93
C TRP A 26 7.34 -6.13 11.79
N SER A 27 8.59 -6.20 11.34
CA SER A 27 9.06 -7.28 10.47
C SER A 27 8.93 -8.64 11.18
N PRO A 28 8.88 -9.76 10.45
CA PRO A 28 8.72 -11.09 11.05
C PRO A 28 9.79 -11.43 12.10
N SER A 29 11.03 -10.94 11.91
CA SER A 29 12.15 -11.05 12.86
C SER A 29 12.05 -10.09 14.05
N GLY A 30 11.28 -9.00 13.93
CA GLY A 30 11.19 -7.94 14.93
C GLY A 30 12.32 -6.91 14.87
N ASN A 31 13.16 -6.93 13.84
CA ASN A 31 14.31 -6.02 13.73
C ASN A 31 13.95 -4.66 13.10
N THR A 32 12.93 -4.63 12.24
CA THR A 32 12.49 -3.42 11.55
C THR A 32 11.06 -3.09 11.95
N LEU A 33 10.82 -1.85 12.37
CA LEU A 33 9.50 -1.28 12.57
C LEU A 33 9.13 -0.42 11.37
N ALA A 34 8.00 -0.70 10.73
CA ALA A 34 7.43 0.17 9.72
C ALA A 34 6.16 0.84 10.24
N TYR A 35 5.95 2.10 9.85
CA TYR A 35 4.69 2.79 10.03
C TYR A 35 4.48 3.81 8.91
N VAL A 36 3.24 4.21 8.69
CA VAL A 36 2.86 5.09 7.58
C VAL A 36 2.29 6.40 8.10
N GLY A 37 2.68 7.51 7.49
CA GLY A 37 2.18 8.84 7.82
C GLY A 37 1.07 9.28 6.86
N HIS A 38 0.18 10.15 7.34
CA HIS A 38 -0.84 10.80 6.50
C HIS A 38 -0.24 11.72 5.41
N ASN A 39 1.07 11.96 5.44
CA ASN A 39 1.80 12.77 4.47
C ASN A 39 2.34 11.97 3.27
N SER A 40 1.76 10.80 2.98
CA SER A 40 2.21 9.90 1.91
C SER A 40 3.68 9.49 2.03
N MET A 41 4.07 9.15 3.26
CA MET A 41 5.39 8.61 3.58
C MET A 41 5.24 7.32 4.38
N ILE A 42 6.14 6.38 4.11
CA ILE A 42 6.39 5.22 4.97
C ILE A 42 7.74 5.40 5.66
N TYR A 43 7.79 5.06 6.94
CA TYR A 43 8.96 5.19 7.79
C TYR A 43 9.41 3.79 8.18
N PHE A 44 10.67 3.48 7.96
CA PHE A 44 11.32 2.24 8.34
C PHE A 44 12.35 2.55 9.41
N VAL A 45 12.23 1.90 10.56
CA VAL A 45 13.14 2.05 11.69
C VAL A 45 13.82 0.72 11.94
N ASP A 46 15.12 0.69 11.67
CA ASP A 46 15.99 -0.46 11.91
C ASP A 46 16.76 -0.28 13.22
N ASP A 47 17.27 -1.38 13.75
CA ASP A 47 18.11 -1.42 14.95
C ASP A 47 17.49 -0.67 16.13
N VAL A 48 16.25 -1.05 16.49
CA VAL A 48 15.50 -0.50 17.64
C VAL A 48 16.22 -0.82 18.96
N GLY A 49 17.24 -0.02 19.24
CA GLY A 49 18.19 -0.13 20.34
C GLY A 49 18.80 1.25 20.65
N PRO A 50 20.05 1.36 21.13
CA PRO A 50 20.62 2.64 21.57
C PRO A 50 20.91 3.63 20.42
N SER A 51 20.87 3.20 19.16
CA SER A 51 21.12 4.06 18.00
C SER A 51 20.21 3.66 16.84
N PRO A 52 18.91 3.96 16.93
CA PRO A 52 17.96 3.60 15.88
C PRO A 52 18.30 4.33 14.59
N SER A 53 18.30 3.58 13.48
CA SER A 53 18.42 4.12 12.13
C SER A 53 17.02 4.24 11.54
N ALA A 54 16.73 5.37 10.89
CA ALA A 54 15.44 5.58 10.26
C ALA A 54 15.58 6.01 8.81
N GLN A 55 14.75 5.42 7.96
CA GLN A 55 14.60 5.79 6.56
C GLN A 55 13.15 6.16 6.28
N ASN A 56 12.96 7.28 5.59
CA ASN A 56 11.64 7.74 5.15
C ASN A 56 11.56 7.57 3.63
N VAL A 57 10.52 6.91 3.16
CA VAL A 57 10.24 6.74 1.73
C VAL A 57 8.97 7.49 1.40
N ALA A 58 9.13 8.60 0.68
CA ALA A 58 8.01 9.32 0.09
C ALA A 58 7.51 8.60 -1.15
N PHE A 59 6.20 8.59 -1.35
CA PHE A 59 5.55 8.12 -2.56
C PHE A 59 4.56 9.18 -3.05
N HIS A 60 4.29 9.21 -4.36
CA HIS A 60 3.53 10.31 -5.00
C HIS A 60 2.01 10.10 -4.99
N ASP A 61 1.54 9.16 -4.20
CA ASP A 61 0.16 8.69 -4.18
C ASP A 61 -0.53 9.05 -2.86
N LEU A 62 -1.77 8.61 -2.67
CA LEU A 62 -2.57 8.95 -1.50
C LEU A 62 -2.14 8.16 -0.25
N PRO A 63 -2.40 8.70 0.96
CA PRO A 63 -1.91 8.09 2.19
C PRO A 63 -2.33 6.63 2.40
N LEU A 64 -1.54 5.92 3.20
CA LEU A 64 -1.79 4.51 3.54
C LEU A 64 -2.32 4.42 4.98
N PRO A 65 -3.50 3.84 5.25
CA PRO A 65 -3.97 3.52 6.59
C PRO A 65 -3.35 2.23 7.18
N ASP A 66 -2.92 1.27 6.35
CA ASP A 66 -2.39 -0.01 6.83
C ASP A 66 -1.29 -0.58 5.92
N VAL A 67 -0.44 -1.41 6.51
CA VAL A 67 0.67 -2.09 5.82
C VAL A 67 0.83 -3.52 6.34
N LEU A 68 1.50 -4.35 5.57
CA LEU A 68 1.84 -5.73 5.93
C LEU A 68 3.24 -6.09 5.46
N PHE A 69 4.10 -6.52 6.40
CA PHE A 69 5.35 -7.19 6.03
C PHE A 69 5.04 -8.55 5.40
N VAL A 70 5.47 -8.72 4.15
CA VAL A 70 5.40 -9.98 3.42
C VAL A 70 6.67 -10.80 3.61
N SER A 71 7.81 -10.14 3.79
CA SER A 71 9.09 -10.74 4.21
C SER A 71 9.91 -9.68 4.96
N GLU A 72 11.12 -9.99 5.41
CA GLU A 72 12.02 -8.99 6.03
C GLU A 72 12.31 -7.78 5.14
N ARG A 73 12.24 -7.94 3.81
CA ARG A 73 12.62 -6.89 2.83
C ARG A 73 11.49 -6.51 1.89
N LEU A 74 10.26 -6.90 2.19
CA LEU A 74 9.10 -6.63 1.35
C LEU A 74 7.90 -6.26 2.21
N ILE A 75 7.33 -5.09 1.95
CA ILE A 75 6.13 -4.62 2.61
C ILE A 75 5.07 -4.21 1.57
N ILE A 76 3.83 -4.51 1.88
CA ILE A 76 2.67 -4.12 1.08
C ILE A 76 1.92 -3.05 1.84
N GLY A 77 1.76 -1.88 1.23
CA GLY A 77 0.89 -0.82 1.73
C GLY A 77 -0.47 -0.84 1.04
N VAL A 78 -1.53 -0.53 1.77
CA VAL A 78 -2.88 -0.41 1.23
C VAL A 78 -3.51 0.91 1.64
N GLY A 79 -4.40 1.47 0.81
CA GLY A 79 -5.03 2.76 1.11
C GLY A 79 -5.92 3.37 0.05
N PHE A 80 -5.92 4.70 0.02
CA PHE A 80 -6.89 5.53 -0.71
C PHE A 80 -6.74 5.48 -2.24
N ASP A 81 -5.62 4.97 -2.75
CA ASP A 81 -5.43 4.68 -4.17
C ASP A 81 -6.18 3.45 -4.67
N CYS A 82 -6.77 2.67 -3.76
CA CYS A 82 -7.55 1.47 -4.08
C CYS A 82 -6.72 0.38 -4.81
N ASN A 83 -5.38 0.48 -4.77
CA ASN A 83 -4.44 -0.46 -5.36
C ASN A 83 -3.27 -0.66 -4.39
N PRO A 84 -3.00 -1.89 -3.94
CA PRO A 84 -1.89 -2.14 -3.02
C PRO A 84 -0.53 -1.72 -3.61
N MET A 85 0.30 -1.09 -2.79
CA MET A 85 1.64 -0.63 -3.15
C MET A 85 2.71 -1.56 -2.61
N VAL A 86 3.72 -1.85 -3.42
CA VAL A 86 4.86 -2.70 -3.05
C VAL A 86 6.07 -1.82 -2.73
N PHE A 87 6.62 -1.98 -1.53
CA PHE A 87 7.90 -1.40 -1.15
C PHE A 87 8.88 -2.52 -0.80
N ALA A 88 10.14 -2.36 -1.20
CA ALA A 88 11.17 -3.34 -0.96
C ALA A 88 12.49 -2.70 -0.56
N ALA A 89 13.23 -3.39 0.31
CA ALA A 89 14.62 -3.07 0.60
C ALA A 89 15.55 -3.78 -0.38
N ASP A 90 16.54 -3.06 -0.89
CA ASP A 90 17.59 -3.64 -1.72
C ASP A 90 18.59 -4.49 -0.91
N GLU A 91 19.67 -4.95 -1.54
CA GLU A 91 20.71 -5.73 -0.87
C GLU A 91 21.42 -4.96 0.25
N ARG A 92 21.43 -3.63 0.16
CA ARG A 92 22.04 -2.70 1.13
C ARG A 92 21.08 -2.33 2.26
N GLY A 93 19.83 -2.78 2.21
CA GLY A 93 18.79 -2.45 3.19
C GLY A 93 18.05 -1.15 2.89
N ILE A 94 18.25 -0.54 1.71
CA ILE A 94 17.62 0.73 1.35
C ILE A 94 16.23 0.46 0.79
N TRP A 95 15.20 0.94 1.50
CA TRP A 95 13.80 0.82 1.11
C TRP A 95 13.44 1.76 -0.03
N ASN A 96 12.64 1.26 -0.97
CA ASN A 96 12.12 2.02 -2.10
C ASN A 96 10.69 1.60 -2.44
N PHE A 97 9.89 2.53 -2.98
CA PHE A 97 8.67 2.16 -3.70
C PHE A 97 9.04 1.43 -4.99
N VAL A 98 8.41 0.29 -5.23
CA VAL A 98 8.70 -0.57 -6.38
C VAL A 98 7.63 -0.40 -7.46
N ARG A 99 6.37 -0.64 -7.10
CA ARG A 99 5.24 -0.63 -8.03
C ARG A 99 3.91 -0.80 -7.28
N PHE A 100 2.82 -0.59 -8.01
CA PHE A 100 1.52 -1.13 -7.64
C PHE A 100 1.42 -2.64 -7.88
N LEU A 101 0.63 -3.32 -7.05
CA LEU A 101 0.41 -4.75 -7.12
C LEU A 101 -0.50 -5.10 -8.31
N ASP A 102 -1.56 -4.32 -8.54
CA ASP A 102 -2.56 -4.58 -9.59
C ASP A 102 -2.24 -3.89 -10.92
N ALA A 103 -1.03 -3.35 -11.10
CA ALA A 103 -0.63 -2.75 -12.38
C ALA A 103 -0.62 -3.81 -13.49
N ARG A 104 -1.60 -3.75 -14.41
CA ARG A 104 -1.56 -4.55 -15.63
C ARG A 104 -0.34 -4.15 -16.46
N LYS A 105 0.47 -5.13 -16.89
CA LYS A 105 1.42 -4.91 -17.98
C LYS A 105 0.61 -4.41 -19.17
N MET A 106 0.85 -3.18 -19.62
CA MET A 106 0.36 -2.73 -20.93
C MET A 106 0.94 -3.70 -21.97
N ALA A 107 0.10 -4.59 -22.51
CA ALA A 107 0.45 -5.28 -23.74
C ALA A 107 0.66 -4.20 -24.81
N PRO A 108 1.68 -4.31 -25.68
CA PRO A 108 1.87 -3.35 -26.74
C PRO A 108 0.61 -3.32 -27.60
N LEU A 109 0.05 -2.12 -27.76
CA LEU A 109 -1.13 -1.84 -28.58
C LEU A 109 -0.86 -2.29 -30.02
N SER A 110 -1.28 -3.51 -30.37
CA SER A 110 -1.49 -3.86 -31.77
C SER A 110 -2.76 -3.14 -32.21
N SER A 111 -2.61 -2.17 -33.10
CA SER A 111 -3.70 -1.45 -33.73
C SER A 111 -4.69 -2.42 -34.39
N LYS A 112 -5.90 -2.52 -33.84
CA LYS A 112 -7.05 -3.03 -34.58
C LYS A 112 -8.15 -1.99 -34.59
N TYR A 113 -8.26 -1.40 -35.77
CA TYR A 113 -9.35 -0.57 -36.26
C TYR A 113 -10.68 -1.37 -36.22
N CYS A 114 -11.78 -0.63 -36.03
CA CYS A 114 -13.18 -1.01 -36.23
C CYS A 114 -13.96 -1.60 -35.03
N SER A 115 -14.73 -0.73 -34.34
CA SER A 115 -16.18 -0.91 -34.09
C SER A 115 -16.76 0.25 -33.24
N GLN A 116 -16.90 1.44 -33.84
CA GLN A 116 -17.45 2.64 -33.16
C GLN A 116 -18.99 2.64 -32.98
N PHE A 117 -19.70 1.56 -33.31
CA PHE A 117 -21.17 1.57 -33.28
C PHE A 117 -21.85 0.74 -32.17
N SER A 118 -21.12 -0.07 -31.39
CA SER A 118 -21.72 -0.88 -30.30
C SER A 118 -21.55 -0.30 -28.88
N GLU A 119 -20.69 0.70 -28.68
CA GLU A 119 -20.41 1.26 -27.34
C GLU A 119 -21.53 2.17 -26.80
N ALA A 120 -22.39 2.73 -27.67
CA ALA A 120 -23.40 3.70 -27.25
C ALA A 120 -24.57 3.06 -26.48
N PHE A 121 -24.93 1.80 -26.74
CA PHE A 121 -26.04 1.13 -26.05
C PHE A 121 -25.66 0.57 -24.68
N GLY A 122 -24.38 0.22 -24.46
CA GLY A 122 -23.90 -0.23 -23.15
C GLY A 122 -23.88 0.87 -22.09
N LYS A 123 -23.74 2.14 -22.52
CA LYS A 123 -23.66 3.30 -21.63
C LYS A 123 -25.01 3.69 -21.00
N LEU A 124 -26.14 3.29 -21.60
CA LEU A 124 -27.48 3.66 -21.10
C LEU A 124 -27.91 2.82 -19.89
N TYR A 125 -27.49 1.56 -19.80
CA TYR A 125 -27.89 0.66 -18.71
C TYR A 125 -26.95 0.69 -17.50
N GLY A 126 -25.71 1.18 -17.67
CA GLY A 126 -24.71 1.27 -16.60
C GLY A 126 -24.81 2.51 -15.71
N GLN A 127 -25.66 3.49 -16.04
CA GLN A 127 -25.69 4.79 -15.36
C GLN A 127 -26.53 4.85 -14.08
N SER A 128 -27.08 3.75 -13.57
CA SER A 128 -28.10 3.84 -12.52
C SER A 128 -27.60 4.10 -11.08
N LYS A 129 -26.38 4.60 -10.82
CA LYS A 129 -25.97 4.89 -9.43
C LYS A 129 -25.18 6.15 -9.10
N HIS A 130 -24.81 7.02 -10.04
CA HIS A 130 -24.13 8.26 -9.66
C HIS A 130 -24.64 9.46 -10.47
N GLY A 131 -25.18 10.45 -9.76
CA GLY A 131 -25.57 11.74 -10.33
C GLY A 131 -24.33 12.47 -10.82
N VAL A 132 -24.22 12.64 -12.14
CA VAL A 132 -23.13 13.36 -12.80
C VAL A 132 -23.49 14.84 -12.82
N SER A 133 -22.79 15.65 -12.02
CA SER A 133 -22.74 17.10 -12.24
C SER A 133 -21.74 17.37 -13.36
N ASN A 134 -22.19 18.08 -14.39
CA ASN A 134 -21.37 18.46 -15.54
C ASN A 134 -20.49 19.66 -15.19
N ASP A 135 -19.34 19.41 -14.57
CA ASP A 135 -18.21 20.36 -14.64
C ASP A 135 -16.98 19.60 -15.15
N ALA A 136 -16.52 20.03 -16.32
CA ALA A 136 -15.41 19.43 -17.04
C ALA A 136 -14.08 19.74 -16.32
N VAL A 137 -13.66 18.81 -15.45
CA VAL A 137 -12.26 18.60 -15.11
C VAL A 137 -11.99 17.12 -15.30
N GLU A 138 -10.97 16.85 -16.12
CA GLU A 138 -10.38 15.55 -16.45
C GLU A 138 -11.16 14.32 -16.01
N SER A 139 -11.77 13.66 -16.99
CA SER A 139 -12.22 12.26 -16.91
C SER A 139 -11.17 11.45 -16.14
N SER A 140 -11.43 11.24 -14.85
CA SER A 140 -10.70 10.34 -13.98
C SER A 140 -10.46 9.06 -14.77
N ARG A 141 -9.18 8.71 -14.96
CA ARG A 141 -8.82 7.41 -15.55
C ARG A 141 -9.69 6.37 -14.85
N PRO A 142 -10.39 5.47 -15.57
CA PRO A 142 -11.11 4.40 -14.91
C PRO A 142 -10.13 3.74 -13.96
N ARG A 143 -10.41 3.77 -12.65
CA ARG A 143 -9.57 3.15 -11.62
C ARG A 143 -9.57 1.66 -11.91
N GLU A 144 -8.59 1.24 -12.69
CA GLU A 144 -8.48 -0.11 -13.26
C GLU A 144 -7.92 -1.11 -12.23
N GLY A 145 -8.23 -0.89 -10.95
CA GLY A 145 -7.83 -1.73 -9.83
C GLY A 145 -8.95 -2.69 -9.42
N VAL A 146 -8.63 -3.68 -8.59
CA VAL A 146 -9.62 -4.64 -8.07
C VAL A 146 -10.62 -3.94 -7.13
N HIS A 147 -10.17 -2.90 -6.41
CA HIS A 147 -11.01 -2.13 -5.50
C HIS A 147 -11.48 -0.82 -6.13
N GLU A 148 -12.76 -0.52 -5.95
CA GLU A 148 -13.33 0.78 -6.30
C GLU A 148 -13.26 1.79 -5.13
N ASN A 149 -12.98 1.30 -3.92
CA ASN A 149 -12.94 2.05 -2.66
C ASN A 149 -11.60 1.90 -1.93
N CYS A 150 -11.36 2.78 -0.94
CA CYS A 150 -10.18 2.74 -0.10
C CYS A 150 -10.02 1.37 0.57
N ILE A 151 -8.81 0.81 0.54
CA ILE A 151 -8.49 -0.42 1.24
C ILE A 151 -8.01 -0.05 2.64
N ASN A 152 -8.85 -0.32 3.65
CA ASN A 152 -8.62 0.07 5.03
C ASN A 152 -7.81 -0.97 5.84
N CYS A 153 -7.70 -2.19 5.33
CA CYS A 153 -7.14 -3.32 6.08
C CYS A 153 -6.46 -4.33 5.16
N ILE A 154 -5.31 -4.85 5.61
CA ILE A 154 -4.59 -5.95 4.97
C ILE A 154 -4.19 -7.00 6.02
N VAL A 155 -4.55 -8.26 5.78
CA VAL A 155 -4.31 -9.35 6.73
C VAL A 155 -3.67 -10.57 6.06
N PRO A 156 -2.66 -11.21 6.67
CA PRO A 156 -2.12 -12.46 6.18
C PRO A 156 -3.17 -13.57 6.35
N LEU A 157 -3.40 -14.37 5.30
CA LEU A 157 -4.37 -15.48 5.33
C LEU A 157 -3.83 -16.73 6.01
N MET A 158 -2.51 -16.85 6.06
CA MET A 158 -1.81 -17.96 6.68
C MET A 158 -0.61 -17.42 7.46
N LYS A 159 -0.19 -18.17 8.47
CA LYS A 159 1.06 -17.89 9.16
C LYS A 159 2.20 -17.92 8.15
N ALA A 160 3.12 -16.96 8.26
CA ALA A 160 4.29 -16.88 7.41
C ALA A 160 5.07 -18.20 7.44
N GLU A 161 5.26 -18.81 6.27
CA GLU A 161 6.08 -20.00 6.10
C GLU A 161 7.51 -19.53 5.86
N ASN A 162 8.46 -19.96 6.68
CA ASN A 162 9.86 -19.51 6.63
C ASN A 162 10.02 -17.98 6.64
N GLY A 163 9.16 -17.28 7.39
CA GLY A 163 9.18 -15.81 7.48
C GLY A 163 8.60 -15.07 6.27
N THR A 164 8.00 -15.79 5.30
CA THR A 164 7.34 -15.18 4.14
C THR A 164 5.84 -15.42 4.13
N VAL A 165 5.05 -14.36 3.94
CA VAL A 165 3.60 -14.42 3.74
C VAL A 165 3.31 -14.67 2.27
N LYS A 166 2.78 -15.83 1.92
CA LYS A 166 2.45 -16.17 0.52
C LYS A 166 1.07 -15.68 0.08
N ARG A 167 0.17 -15.45 1.03
CA ARG A 167 -1.24 -15.11 0.78
C ARG A 167 -1.73 -14.13 1.83
N PHE A 168 -2.38 -13.07 1.38
CA PHE A 168 -3.04 -12.07 2.21
C PHE A 168 -4.39 -11.71 1.60
N SER A 169 -5.23 -11.06 2.39
CA SER A 169 -6.53 -10.53 1.98
C SER A 169 -6.59 -9.04 2.31
N THR A 170 -7.33 -8.31 1.50
CA THR A 170 -7.54 -6.86 1.61
C THR A 170 -9.02 -6.55 1.70
N SER A 171 -9.41 -5.57 2.52
CA SER A 171 -10.79 -5.08 2.62
C SER A 171 -10.84 -3.56 2.68
N GLY A 172 -11.98 -2.99 2.29
CA GLY A 172 -12.28 -1.55 2.29
C GLY A 172 -13.57 -1.22 3.00
#